data_AF-A0A6I4YMY5-F1
#
_entry.id   AF-A0A6I4YMY5-F1
#
_cell.length_a   1.000
_cell.length_b   1.000
_cell.length_c   1.000
_cell.angle_alpha   90.00
_cell.angle_beta   90.00
_cell.angle_gamma   90.00
#
_symmetry.space_group_name_H-M   'P 1'
#
loop_
_entity.id
_entity.type
_entity.pdbx_description
1 polymer ?
#
loop_
_entity_poly.entity_id
_entity_poly.type
_entity_poly.pdbx_seq_one_letter_code
_entity_poly.pdbx_strand_id
1 'polypeptide(L)'
;MTDAVTFPTPGRIPYPGGCVLEPAPYALDWLLKWPADVTVNGTLHAGVPVFPLLRELLRDPAAHGLTPEEAGAARDRFLDTAGQALEAEGGQRAWLEREFR
;
A
#
# COMPACT_ATOMS: atom_id res chain seq x y z
N MET A 1 19.48 -8.86 5.44
CA MET A 1 18.28 -9.42 4.81
C MET A 1 17.71 -8.33 3.95
N THR A 2 17.89 -8.44 2.63
CA THR A 2 17.29 -7.50 1.67
C THR A 2 15.84 -7.94 1.50
N ASP A 3 14.90 -7.03 1.70
CA ASP A 3 13.50 -7.34 1.50
C ASP A 3 13.24 -7.54 -0.01
N ALA A 4 12.49 -8.59 -0.36
CA ALA A 4 12.19 -8.93 -1.75
C ALA A 4 11.24 -7.93 -2.42
N VAL A 5 10.46 -7.17 -1.66
CA VAL A 5 9.55 -6.14 -2.17
C VAL A 5 9.71 -4.84 -1.39
N THR A 6 10.38 -3.85 -1.97
CA THR A 6 10.59 -2.55 -1.30
C THR A 6 9.75 -1.46 -1.93
N PHE A 7 9.20 -0.58 -1.11
CA PHE A 7 8.49 0.63 -1.51
C PHE A 7 8.64 1.67 -0.38
N PRO A 8 8.53 2.98 -0.68
CA PRO A 8 8.64 4.01 0.35
C PRO A 8 7.46 3.97 1.33
N THR A 9 7.56 4.71 2.42
CA THR A 9 6.40 4.99 3.29
C THR A 9 5.53 6.06 2.62
N PRO A 10 4.19 5.93 2.59
CA PRO A 10 3.33 7.00 2.12
C PRO A 10 3.57 8.28 2.91
N GLY A 11 3.76 9.38 2.17
CA GLY A 11 3.96 10.69 2.76
C GLY A 11 2.66 11.31 3.28
N ARG A 12 2.69 12.62 3.54
CA ARG A 12 1.49 13.37 3.93
C ARG A 12 0.41 13.24 2.85
N ILE A 13 -0.77 12.78 3.25
CA ILE A 13 -1.93 12.67 2.37
C ILE A 13 -2.38 14.09 1.98
N PRO A 14 -2.42 14.43 0.68
CA PRO A 14 -2.78 15.77 0.23
C PRO A 14 -4.29 15.93 0.32
N TYR A 15 -4.81 16.22 1.51
CA TYR A 15 -6.22 16.50 1.72
C TYR A 15 -6.55 17.92 1.26
N PRO A 16 -7.37 18.12 0.20
CA PRO A 16 -7.59 19.43 -0.40
C PRO A 16 -8.46 20.36 0.46
N GLY A 17 -9.06 19.86 1.55
CA GLY A 17 -9.96 20.62 2.39
C GLY A 17 -11.25 20.99 1.67
N GLY A 18 -12.32 20.22 1.89
CA GLY A 18 -13.65 20.53 1.37
C GLY A 18 -14.72 20.37 2.43
N CYS A 19 -15.77 21.19 2.40
CA CYS A 19 -16.92 21.09 3.33
C CYS A 19 -17.74 19.79 3.20
N VAL A 20 -17.36 18.88 2.30
CA VAL A 20 -18.18 17.73 1.88
C VAL A 20 -17.43 16.40 2.03
N LEU A 21 -16.10 16.38 1.91
CA LEU A 21 -15.35 15.13 2.09
C LEU A 21 -14.90 15.00 3.54
N GLU A 22 -15.07 13.82 4.10
CA GLU A 22 -14.45 13.49 5.38
C GLU A 22 -12.98 13.08 5.12
N PRO A 23 -12.02 13.47 5.98
CA PRO A 23 -10.60 13.22 5.75
C PRO A 23 -10.25 11.72 5.72
N ALA A 24 -10.87 10.92 6.58
CA ALA A 24 -10.62 9.47 6.67
C ALA A 24 -10.99 8.66 5.40
N PRO A 25 -12.21 8.77 4.83
CA PRO A 25 -12.53 8.06 3.58
C PRO A 25 -11.75 8.61 2.37
N TYR A 26 -11.42 9.90 2.35
CA TYR A 26 -10.50 10.44 1.35
C TYR A 26 -9.12 9.78 1.44
N ALA A 27 -8.57 9.71 2.66
CA ALA A 27 -7.27 9.10 2.91
C ALA A 27 -7.24 7.64 2.48
N LEU A 28 -8.29 6.88 2.76
CA LEU A 28 -8.43 5.50 2.28
C LEU A 28 -8.37 5.44 0.74
N ASP A 29 -9.24 6.18 0.04
CA ASP A 29 -9.27 6.19 -1.43
C ASP A 29 -7.91 6.60 -2.04
N TRP A 30 -7.28 7.60 -1.45
CA TRP A 30 -5.96 8.07 -1.88
C TRP A 30 -4.89 6.98 -1.71
N LEU A 31 -4.85 6.29 -0.57
CA LEU A 31 -3.89 5.22 -0.30
C LEU A 31 -4.06 4.03 -1.25
N LEU A 32 -5.29 3.71 -1.67
CA LEU A 32 -5.55 2.64 -2.64
C LEU A 32 -5.05 2.97 -4.06
N LYS A 33 -4.83 4.25 -4.36
CA LYS A 33 -4.35 4.74 -5.67
C LYS A 33 -2.94 5.32 -5.60
N TRP A 34 -2.34 5.38 -4.41
CA TRP A 34 -1.09 6.06 -4.15
C TRP A 34 0.04 5.45 -5.00
N PRO A 35 0.64 6.24 -5.91
CA PRO A 35 1.72 5.78 -6.75
C PRO A 35 3.06 5.88 -6.02
N ALA A 36 3.89 4.85 -6.16
CA ALA A 36 5.26 4.86 -5.68
C ALA A 36 6.17 3.98 -6.55
N ASP A 37 7.46 4.17 -6.37
CA ASP A 37 8.47 3.27 -6.92
C ASP A 37 8.53 2.01 -6.06
N VAL A 38 8.24 0.86 -6.67
CA VAL A 38 8.25 -0.44 -5.99
C VAL A 38 9.31 -1.32 -6.64
N THR A 39 10.22 -1.86 -5.85
CA THR A 39 11.18 -2.86 -6.33
C THR A 39 10.69 -4.25 -5.94
N VAL A 40 10.50 -5.14 -6.91
CA VAL A 40 10.11 -6.53 -6.72
C VAL A 40 11.23 -7.44 -7.21
N ASN A 41 11.85 -8.19 -6.31
CA ASN A 41 12.97 -9.08 -6.58
C ASN A 41 14.07 -8.45 -7.44
N GLY A 42 14.42 -7.19 -7.15
CA GLY A 42 15.41 -6.41 -7.89
C GLY A 42 14.90 -5.72 -9.17
N THR A 43 13.64 -5.95 -9.57
CA THR A 43 13.01 -5.27 -10.71
C THR A 43 12.27 -4.00 -10.24
N LEU A 44 12.59 -2.85 -10.81
CA LEU A 44 11.92 -1.58 -10.50
C LEU A 44 10.61 -1.43 -11.27
N HIS A 45 9.52 -1.18 -10.55
CA HIS A 45 8.22 -0.76 -11.04
C HIS A 45 8.01 0.70 -10.64
N ALA A 46 8.29 1.63 -11.55
CA ALA A 46 8.28 3.05 -11.25
C ALA A 46 6.87 3.66 -11.31
N GLY A 47 6.53 4.49 -10.32
CA GLY A 47 5.28 5.26 -10.29
C GLY A 47 3.99 4.44 -10.34
N VAL A 48 4.01 3.20 -9.85
CA VAL A 48 2.85 2.31 -9.90
C VAL A 48 2.01 2.41 -8.61
N PRO A 49 0.69 2.25 -8.69
CA PRO A 49 -0.14 2.12 -7.49
C PRO A 49 0.29 0.92 -6.65
N VAL A 50 0.72 1.18 -5.41
CA VAL A 50 1.29 0.12 -4.54
C VAL A 50 0.26 -0.93 -4.17
N PHE A 51 -0.95 -0.52 -3.80
CA PHE A 51 -2.02 -1.44 -3.40
C PHE A 51 -2.41 -2.45 -4.51
N PRO A 52 -2.73 -2.02 -5.75
CA PRO A 52 -3.00 -2.95 -6.85
C PRO A 52 -1.83 -3.90 -7.15
N LEU A 53 -0.60 -3.40 -7.11
CA LEU A 53 0.58 -4.25 -7.31
C LEU A 53 0.66 -5.33 -6.24
N LEU A 54 0.52 -4.97 -4.95
CA LEU A 54 0.54 -5.95 -3.86
C LEU A 54 -0.55 -7.01 -4.00
N ARG A 55 -1.74 -6.64 -4.48
CA ARG A 55 -2.80 -7.63 -4.77
C ARG A 55 -2.40 -8.61 -5.87
N GLU A 56 -1.71 -8.14 -6.90
CA GLU A 56 -1.17 -9.02 -7.95
C GLU A 56 -0.11 -9.97 -7.39
N LEU A 57 0.83 -9.44 -6.58
CA LEU A 57 1.89 -10.24 -5.95
C LEU A 57 1.32 -11.30 -4.99
N LEU A 58 0.25 -10.99 -4.25
CA LEU A 58 -0.43 -11.94 -3.37
C LEU A 58 -1.21 -13.01 -4.15
N ARG A 59 -1.73 -12.65 -5.34
CA ARG A 59 -2.50 -13.56 -6.18
C ARG A 59 -1.62 -14.61 -6.84
N ASP A 60 -0.48 -14.19 -7.40
CA ASP A 60 0.48 -15.11 -8.03
C ASP A 60 1.93 -14.70 -7.71
N PRO A 61 2.43 -15.01 -6.50
CA PRO A 61 3.78 -14.63 -6.10
C PRO A 61 4.86 -15.28 -6.98
N ALA A 62 4.58 -16.49 -7.48
CA ALA A 62 5.52 -17.26 -8.30
C ALA A 62 5.81 -16.59 -9.67
N ALA A 63 4.82 -15.95 -10.30
CA ALA A 63 5.01 -15.17 -11.53
C ALA A 63 6.00 -14.00 -11.37
N HIS A 64 6.17 -13.52 -10.13
CA HIS A 64 7.08 -12.44 -9.79
C HIS A 64 8.37 -12.93 -9.11
N GLY A 65 8.59 -14.24 -9.06
CA GLY A 65 9.75 -14.85 -8.40
C GLY A 65 9.77 -14.64 -6.88
N LEU A 66 8.60 -14.48 -6.26
CA LEU A 66 8.42 -14.34 -4.82
C LEU A 66 7.87 -15.63 -4.23
N THR A 67 8.14 -15.83 -2.94
CA THR A 67 7.41 -16.77 -2.10
C THR A 67 6.13 -16.13 -1.55
N PRO A 68 5.13 -16.94 -1.16
CA PRO A 68 3.93 -16.43 -0.50
C PRO A 68 4.24 -15.65 0.79
N GLU A 69 5.31 -16.03 1.50
CA GLU A 69 5.78 -15.35 2.71
C GLU A 69 6.33 -13.96 2.41
N GLU A 70 7.10 -13.80 1.33
CA GLU A 70 7.63 -12.50 0.90
C GLU A 70 6.52 -11.55 0.43
N ALA A 71 5.54 -12.06 -0.34
CA ALA A 71 4.37 -11.29 -0.74
C ALA A 71 3.50 -10.89 0.48
N GLY A 72 3.35 -11.80 1.45
CA GLY A 72 2.68 -11.54 2.72
C GLY A 72 3.37 -10.45 3.54
N ALA A 73 4.70 -10.53 3.68
CA ALA A 73 5.49 -9.52 4.37
C ALA A 73 5.36 -8.13 3.73
N ALA A 74 5.29 -8.07 2.39
CA ALA A 74 5.06 -6.84 1.66
C ALA A 74 3.68 -6.23 1.96
N ARG A 75 2.63 -7.06 2.00
CA ARG A 75 1.30 -6.64 2.45
C ARG A 75 1.33 -6.10 3.87
N ASP A 76 1.95 -6.83 4.80
CA ASP A 76 1.96 -6.43 6.22
C ASP A 76 2.71 -5.11 6.42
N ARG A 77 3.82 -4.87 5.70
CA ARG A 77 4.51 -3.57 5.70
C ARG A 77 3.65 -2.44 5.13
N PHE A 78 2.89 -2.71 4.07
CA PHE A 78 1.96 -1.72 3.53
C PHE A 78 0.85 -1.41 4.53
N LEU A 79 0.26 -2.42 5.16
CA LEU A 79 -0.79 -2.24 6.18
C LEU A 79 -0.29 -1.47 7.40
N ASP A 80 0.96 -1.68 7.83
CA ASP A 80 1.57 -0.92 8.91
C ASP A 80 1.76 0.56 8.53
N THR A 81 2.44 0.81 7.42
CA THR A 81 2.81 2.17 7.01
C THR A 81 1.63 3.00 6.49
N ALA A 82 0.79 2.43 5.61
CA ALA A 82 -0.43 3.06 5.14
C ALA A 82 -1.50 3.14 6.24
N GLY A 83 -1.51 2.17 7.17
CA GLY A 83 -2.36 2.21 8.36
C GLY A 83 -2.08 3.43 9.22
N GLN A 84 -0.81 3.67 9.55
CA GLN A 84 -0.38 4.86 10.30
C GLN A 84 -0.80 6.16 9.60
N ALA A 85 -0.64 6.24 8.27
CA ALA A 85 -1.05 7.40 7.49
C ALA A 85 -2.57 7.60 7.49
N LEU A 86 -3.35 6.51 7.44
CA LEU A 86 -4.81 6.54 7.49
C LEU A 86 -5.32 6.94 8.88
N GLU A 87 -4.73 6.39 9.94
CA GLU A 87 -5.09 6.69 11.33
C GLU A 87 -4.80 8.16 11.68
N ALA A 88 -3.74 8.76 11.11
CA ALA A 88 -3.45 10.18 11.25
C ALA A 88 -4.57 11.09 10.70
N GLU A 89 -5.32 10.62 9.70
CA GLU A 89 -6.47 11.33 9.11
C GLU A 89 -7.82 10.92 9.74
N GLY A 90 -7.79 10.13 10.83
CA GLY A 90 -8.97 9.67 11.57
C GLY A 90 -9.62 8.38 11.05
N GLY A 91 -8.95 7.67 10.14
CA GLY A 91 -9.38 6.35 9.66
C GLY A 91 -8.91 5.20 10.56
N GLN A 92 -9.06 3.97 10.09
CA GLN A 92 -8.66 2.76 10.81
C GLN A 92 -7.91 1.79 9.89
N ARG A 93 -6.81 1.20 10.36
CA ARG A 93 -6.06 0.18 9.61
C ARG A 93 -6.93 -0.97 9.12
N ALA A 94 -7.91 -1.38 9.93
CA ALA A 94 -8.86 -2.42 9.57
C ALA A 94 -9.65 -2.14 8.27
N TRP A 95 -9.79 -0.88 7.85
CA TRP A 95 -10.41 -0.53 6.58
C TRP A 95 -9.51 -0.93 5.42
N LEU A 96 -8.21 -0.64 5.49
CA LEU A 96 -7.23 -1.09 4.49
C LEU A 96 -7.10 -2.61 4.45
N GLU A 97 -7.10 -3.26 5.63
CA GLU A 97 -7.03 -4.73 5.73
C GLU A 97 -8.18 -5.41 4.98
N ARG A 98 -9.38 -4.82 5.01
CA ARG A 98 -10.56 -5.34 4.30
C ARG A 98 -10.42 -5.28 2.78
N GLU A 99 -9.65 -4.34 2.25
CA GLU A 99 -9.46 -4.18 0.80
C GLU A 99 -8.57 -5.29 0.20
N PHE A 100 -7.80 -6.00 1.04
CA PHE A 100 -7.00 -7.17 0.66
C PHE A 100 -7.75 -8.51 0.74
N ARG A 101 -9.01 -8.50 1.21
CA ARG A 101 -9.81 -9.72 1.39
C ARG A 101 -10.45 -10.24 0.10
#